data_AF-A0A351BJL2-F1
#
_entry.id   AF-A0A351BJL2-F1
#
_cell.length_a   1.000
_cell.length_b   1.000
_cell.length_c   1.000
_cell.angle_alpha   90.00
_cell.angle_beta   90.00
_cell.angle_gamma   90.00
#
_symmetry.space_group_name_H-M   'P 1'
#
loop_
_entity.id
_entity.type
_entity.pdbx_description
1 polymer ?
#
loop_
_entity_poly.entity_id
_entity_poly.type
_entity_poly.pdbx_seq_one_letter_code
_entity_poly.pdbx_strand_id
1 'polypeptide(L)'
;LHPEGASKAERGYRLASDPKLVPVKAGPVPLTMGMSSIGVFRSTAFSCLSQLQGNERGVRETDAPEFIHQARVSIRRLRSAIRLWRPLLPEDYVSNFDPRWRTLASQLGDTRNWDVFITEILPPIIKAFPDHSDVQRLSSQARSHLAACRKAAQAAIKADTYSRLLLEFTAATLALAESRKPPITAFAPRSLNKRAKRVAALAAETRDSNPEARHALRVALKRLRYALEFFAPLFPAKRLQRYHQGAAGLLDLLGRMNDGTVAEQLVVQAVPGHHSDLVRAWLAGRNDLMLAQLEPLLAEFLSHPAPWEHG
;
A
#
# COMPACT_ATOMS: atom_id res chain seq x y z
N LEU A 1 21.38 3.78 17.02
CA LEU A 1 21.39 2.31 16.80
C LEU A 1 20.27 1.98 15.83
N HIS A 2 20.59 1.39 14.66
CA HIS A 2 19.58 1.02 13.64
C HIS A 2 19.48 -0.50 13.56
N PRO A 3 18.29 -1.10 13.77
CA PRO A 3 18.11 -2.55 13.65
C PRO A 3 18.33 -3.01 12.22
N GLU A 4 19.32 -3.88 12.01
CA GLU A 4 19.62 -4.46 10.70
C GLU A 4 19.09 -5.89 10.62
N GLY A 5 18.24 -6.16 9.64
CA GLY A 5 17.72 -7.52 9.40
C GLY A 5 18.78 -8.47 8.80
N ALA A 6 19.81 -7.91 8.17
CA ALA A 6 20.92 -8.68 7.60
C ALA A 6 21.99 -8.99 8.65
N SER A 7 22.44 -10.24 8.69
CA SER A 7 23.57 -10.66 9.51
C SER A 7 24.87 -9.94 9.12
N LYS A 8 25.85 -9.94 10.03
CA LYS A 8 27.19 -9.39 9.74
C LYS A 8 27.83 -10.07 8.52
N ALA A 9 27.68 -11.40 8.40
CA ALA A 9 28.21 -12.17 7.28
C ALA A 9 27.54 -11.79 5.95
N GLU A 10 26.21 -11.72 5.89
CA GLU A 10 25.49 -11.29 4.68
C GLU A 10 25.87 -9.87 4.24
N ARG A 11 26.07 -8.95 5.20
CA ARG A 11 26.55 -7.61 4.89
C ARG A 11 27.98 -7.63 4.35
N GLY A 12 28.85 -8.47 4.91
CA GLY A 12 30.20 -8.70 4.40
C GLY A 12 30.21 -9.24 2.97
N TYR A 13 29.41 -10.25 2.67
CA TYR A 13 29.28 -10.81 1.33
C TYR A 13 28.75 -9.79 0.31
N ARG A 14 27.74 -8.98 0.69
CA ARG A 14 27.23 -7.91 -0.17
C ARG A 14 28.28 -6.83 -0.42
N LEU A 15 29.08 -6.48 0.58
CA LEU A 15 30.15 -5.50 0.40
C LEU A 15 31.22 -6.03 -0.57
N ALA A 16 31.55 -7.32 -0.49
CA ALA A 16 32.52 -7.96 -1.37
C ALA A 16 32.02 -8.14 -2.82
N SER A 17 30.70 -8.34 -3.02
CA SER A 17 30.09 -8.61 -4.32
C SER A 17 29.47 -7.39 -5.01
N ASP A 18 29.35 -6.26 -4.30
CA ASP A 18 28.69 -5.00 -4.72
C ASP A 18 27.44 -5.18 -5.61
N PRO A 19 26.44 -5.97 -5.18
CA PRO A 19 25.26 -6.19 -5.99
C PRO A 19 24.41 -4.92 -6.02
N LYS A 20 23.88 -4.59 -7.21
CA LYS A 20 22.88 -3.53 -7.36
C LYS A 20 21.70 -3.78 -6.41
N LEU A 21 21.26 -2.72 -5.73
CA LEU A 21 20.09 -2.80 -4.85
C LEU A 21 18.84 -3.14 -5.66
N VAL A 22 18.10 -4.16 -5.20
CA VAL A 22 16.84 -4.58 -5.80
C VAL A 22 15.70 -4.34 -4.81
N PRO A 23 14.60 -3.66 -5.20
CA PRO A 23 13.45 -3.48 -4.33
C PRO A 23 12.83 -4.80 -3.91
N VAL A 24 12.57 -4.94 -2.61
CA VAL A 24 11.98 -6.17 -2.03
C VAL A 24 10.46 -6.05 -2.08
N LYS A 25 9.82 -6.91 -2.87
CA LYS A 25 8.35 -6.98 -2.97
C LYS A 25 7.77 -7.84 -1.86
N ALA A 26 6.46 -7.72 -1.64
CA ALA A 26 5.73 -8.60 -0.73
C ALA A 26 5.83 -10.07 -1.19
N GLY A 27 6.39 -10.93 -0.35
CA GLY A 27 6.36 -12.38 -0.54
C GLY A 27 5.15 -13.05 0.12
N PRO A 28 4.93 -14.35 -0.15
CA PRO A 28 3.93 -15.14 0.57
C PRO A 28 4.25 -15.17 2.07
N VAL A 29 3.20 -15.14 2.90
CA VAL A 29 3.38 -15.25 4.35
C VAL A 29 3.79 -16.69 4.68
N PRO A 30 4.87 -16.91 5.44
CA PRO A 30 5.29 -18.26 5.83
C PRO A 30 4.31 -18.79 6.89
N LEU A 31 3.34 -19.61 6.45
CA LEU A 31 2.37 -20.24 7.32
C LEU A 31 2.69 -21.73 7.45
N THR A 32 2.56 -22.27 8.67
CA THR A 32 2.71 -23.70 8.96
C THR A 32 1.39 -24.27 9.47
N MET A 33 1.16 -25.57 9.24
CA MET A 33 -0.03 -26.23 9.75
C MET A 33 -0.07 -26.18 11.29
N GLY A 34 -1.26 -26.00 11.85
CA GLY A 34 -1.46 -25.93 13.30
C GLY A 34 -1.16 -24.56 13.94
N MET A 35 -0.78 -23.54 13.17
CA MET A 35 -0.63 -22.18 13.69
C MET A 35 -1.94 -21.67 14.32
N SER A 36 -1.80 -21.02 15.47
CA SER A 36 -2.89 -20.27 16.09
C SER A 36 -3.23 -19.01 15.27
N SER A 37 -4.39 -18.40 15.53
CA SER A 37 -4.75 -17.13 14.88
C SER A 37 -3.74 -16.02 15.18
N ILE A 38 -3.15 -16.00 16.38
CA ILE A 38 -2.06 -15.08 16.76
C ILE A 38 -0.74 -15.46 16.09
N GLY A 39 -0.44 -16.75 15.95
CA GLY A 39 0.73 -17.22 15.21
C GLY A 39 0.73 -16.79 13.74
N VAL A 40 -0.44 -16.83 13.09
CA VAL A 40 -0.62 -16.30 11.72
C VAL A 40 -0.46 -14.78 11.67
N PHE A 41 -1.00 -14.04 12.64
CA PHE A 41 -0.78 -12.60 12.76
C PHE A 41 0.70 -12.26 12.89
N ARG A 42 1.42 -12.95 13.79
CA ARG A 42 2.86 -12.75 14.03
C ARG A 42 3.67 -12.98 12.76
N SER A 43 3.42 -14.08 12.06
CA SER A 43 4.08 -14.39 10.78
C SER A 43 3.79 -13.34 9.70
N THR A 44 2.54 -12.86 9.65
CA THR A 44 2.12 -11.78 8.74
C THR A 44 2.83 -10.46 9.07
N ALA A 45 2.88 -10.08 10.34
CA ALA A 45 3.51 -8.86 10.80
C ALA A 45 5.01 -8.86 10.49
N PHE A 46 5.71 -9.97 10.76
CA PHE A 46 7.13 -10.10 10.43
C PHE A 46 7.42 -10.19 8.93
N SER A 47 6.54 -10.79 8.13
CA SER A 47 6.62 -10.71 6.67
C SER A 47 6.54 -9.25 6.18
N CYS A 48 5.67 -8.43 6.78
CA CYS A 48 5.58 -7.01 6.44
C CYS A 48 6.82 -6.23 6.90
N LEU A 49 7.34 -6.49 8.11
CA LEU A 49 8.58 -5.85 8.58
C LEU A 49 9.78 -6.24 7.72
N SER A 50 9.90 -7.51 7.33
CA SER A 50 10.97 -7.98 6.45
C SER A 50 10.94 -7.26 5.10
N GLN A 51 9.76 -7.05 4.52
CA GLN A 51 9.61 -6.24 3.32
C GLN A 51 10.02 -4.77 3.55
N LEU A 52 9.64 -4.17 4.68
CA LEU A 52 10.04 -2.81 5.02
C LEU A 52 11.57 -2.69 5.14
N GLN A 53 12.19 -3.53 5.96
CA GLN A 53 13.62 -3.56 6.21
C GLN A 53 14.42 -3.86 4.93
N GLY A 54 13.92 -4.75 4.09
CA GLY A 54 14.51 -5.05 2.79
C GLY A 54 14.58 -3.86 1.82
N ASN A 55 13.78 -2.82 2.03
CA ASN A 55 13.79 -1.60 1.20
C ASN A 55 14.46 -0.40 1.87
N GLU A 56 14.78 -0.44 3.17
CA GLU A 56 15.33 0.69 3.93
C GLU A 56 16.60 1.26 3.31
N ARG A 57 17.52 0.38 2.92
CA ARG A 57 18.78 0.78 2.29
C ARG A 57 18.53 1.53 0.99
N GLY A 58 17.65 1.02 0.14
CA GLY A 58 17.27 1.69 -1.10
C GLY A 58 16.57 3.03 -0.87
N VAL A 59 15.73 3.15 0.16
CA VAL A 59 15.14 4.45 0.56
C VAL A 59 16.23 5.43 1.03
N ARG A 60 17.25 4.95 1.75
CA ARG A 60 18.32 5.78 2.34
C ARG A 60 19.39 6.22 1.35
N GLU A 61 19.70 5.39 0.36
CA GLU A 61 20.90 5.50 -0.49
C GLU A 61 20.58 5.75 -1.96
N THR A 62 19.31 5.66 -2.38
CA THR A 62 18.93 5.80 -3.79
C THR A 62 17.72 6.71 -3.96
N ASP A 63 17.58 7.19 -5.19
CA ASP A 63 16.45 8.01 -5.66
C ASP A 63 15.43 7.18 -6.46
N ALA A 64 15.54 5.85 -6.44
CA ALA A 64 14.66 4.97 -7.18
C ALA A 64 13.27 4.90 -6.51
N PRO A 65 12.17 5.28 -7.21
CA PRO A 65 10.83 5.37 -6.62
C PRO A 65 10.31 4.07 -5.99
N GLU A 66 10.75 2.94 -6.53
CA GLU A 66 10.22 1.63 -6.17
C GLU A 66 10.55 1.24 -4.71
N PHE A 67 11.67 1.69 -4.14
CA PHE A 67 11.99 1.40 -2.73
C PHE A 67 11.00 2.11 -1.78
N ILE A 68 10.70 3.38 -2.04
CA ILE A 68 9.69 4.13 -1.27
C ILE A 68 8.31 3.52 -1.50
N HIS A 69 8.00 3.13 -2.74
CA HIS A 69 6.75 2.43 -3.04
C HIS A 69 6.60 1.15 -2.21
N GLN A 70 7.61 0.27 -2.20
CA GLN A 70 7.56 -0.99 -1.46
C GLN A 70 7.57 -0.80 0.07
N ALA A 71 8.32 0.18 0.60
CA ALA A 71 8.26 0.56 2.02
C ALA A 71 6.87 1.06 2.43
N ARG A 72 6.18 1.81 1.56
CA ARG A 72 4.79 2.22 1.82
C ARG A 72 3.81 1.05 1.74
N VAL A 73 4.02 0.15 0.77
CA VAL A 73 3.22 -1.07 0.64
C VAL A 73 3.34 -1.90 1.92
N SER A 74 4.54 -2.12 2.44
CA SER A 74 4.77 -2.92 3.65
C SER A 74 4.11 -2.33 4.89
N ILE A 75 4.23 -1.02 5.14
CA ILE A 75 3.56 -0.35 6.28
C ILE A 75 2.04 -0.44 6.15
N ARG A 76 1.51 -0.26 4.94
CA ARG A 76 0.06 -0.37 4.69
C ARG A 76 -0.45 -1.81 4.86
N ARG A 77 0.33 -2.81 4.45
CA ARG A 77 0.05 -4.24 4.74
C ARG A 77 0.03 -4.46 6.25
N LEU A 78 1.06 -4.02 6.96
CA LEU A 78 1.18 -4.15 8.41
C LEU A 78 -0.02 -3.55 9.15
N ARG A 79 -0.39 -2.30 8.83
CA ARG A 79 -1.58 -1.64 9.41
C ARG A 79 -2.88 -2.35 9.06
N SER A 80 -2.97 -2.95 7.87
CA SER A 80 -4.14 -3.75 7.48
C SER A 80 -4.21 -5.05 8.27
N ALA A 81 -3.07 -5.67 8.58
CA ALA A 81 -2.98 -6.83 9.46
C ALA A 81 -3.40 -6.46 10.90
N ILE A 82 -2.85 -5.39 11.49
CA ILE A 82 -3.26 -4.93 12.83
C ILE A 82 -4.78 -4.71 12.89
N ARG A 83 -5.36 -4.06 11.88
CA ARG A 83 -6.82 -3.84 11.83
C ARG A 83 -7.63 -5.11 11.61
N LEU A 84 -7.09 -6.07 10.86
CA LEU A 84 -7.75 -7.37 10.61
C LEU A 84 -7.81 -8.21 11.88
N TRP A 85 -6.71 -8.28 12.63
CA TRP A 85 -6.61 -9.04 13.87
C TRP A 85 -7.01 -8.26 15.13
N ARG A 86 -7.39 -6.98 15.02
CA ARG A 86 -7.84 -6.15 16.14
C ARG A 86 -8.76 -6.87 17.15
N PRO A 87 -9.76 -7.69 16.75
CA PRO A 87 -10.61 -8.40 17.72
C PRO A 87 -9.88 -9.42 18.61
N LEU A 88 -8.67 -9.82 18.24
CA LEU A 88 -7.84 -10.81 18.93
C LEU A 88 -6.58 -10.19 19.55
N LEU A 89 -6.34 -8.90 19.34
CA LEU A 89 -5.17 -8.19 19.85
C LEU A 89 -5.54 -7.41 21.11
N PRO A 90 -4.62 -7.28 22.08
CA PRO A 90 -4.77 -6.35 23.19
C PRO A 90 -5.04 -4.92 22.72
N GLU A 91 -5.90 -4.18 23.43
CA GLU A 91 -6.31 -2.83 23.02
C GLU A 91 -5.15 -1.83 23.09
N ASP A 92 -4.30 -1.95 24.11
CA ASP A 92 -3.07 -1.19 24.30
C ASP A 92 -2.07 -1.43 23.15
N TYR A 93 -1.94 -2.67 22.68
CA TYR A 93 -1.13 -2.99 21.51
C TYR A 93 -1.60 -2.23 20.26
N VAL A 94 -2.90 -2.25 19.98
CA VAL A 94 -3.46 -1.61 18.77
C VAL A 94 -3.38 -0.09 18.86
N SER A 95 -3.74 0.47 20.03
CA SER A 95 -3.74 1.92 20.26
C SER A 95 -2.34 2.53 20.29
N ASN A 96 -1.32 1.78 20.72
CA ASN A 96 0.07 2.21 20.65
C ASN A 96 0.63 2.16 19.22
N PHE A 97 0.47 1.04 18.50
CA PHE A 97 1.22 0.81 17.27
C PHE A 97 0.55 1.32 15.98
N ASP A 98 -0.78 1.26 15.82
CA ASP A 98 -1.42 1.75 14.57
C ASP A 98 -1.13 3.24 14.29
N PRO A 99 -1.20 4.15 15.29
CA PRO A 99 -0.89 5.56 15.08
C PRO A 99 0.57 5.81 14.69
N ARG A 100 1.52 5.09 15.30
CA ARG A 100 2.96 5.25 15.00
C ARG A 100 3.30 4.79 13.59
N TRP A 101 2.74 3.65 13.17
CA TRP A 101 2.84 3.21 11.78
C TRP A 101 2.14 4.15 10.81
N ARG A 102 1.02 4.78 11.22
CA ARG A 102 0.34 5.81 10.41
C ARG A 102 1.24 7.03 10.21
N THR A 103 1.91 7.51 11.27
CA THR A 103 2.84 8.64 11.20
C THR A 103 4.01 8.35 10.24
N LEU A 104 4.61 7.17 10.33
CA LEU A 104 5.66 6.78 9.38
C LEU A 104 5.13 6.70 7.94
N ALA A 105 3.92 6.14 7.76
CA ALA A 105 3.28 6.09 6.45
C ALA A 105 2.99 7.50 5.88
N SER A 106 2.65 8.49 6.70
CA SER A 106 2.47 9.86 6.22
C SER A 106 3.79 10.53 5.85
N GLN A 107 4.87 10.29 6.60
CA GLN A 107 6.20 10.84 6.29
C GLN A 107 6.76 10.34 4.95
N LEU A 108 6.41 9.11 4.54
CA LEU A 108 6.73 8.59 3.20
C LEU A 108 5.67 8.96 2.15
N GLY A 109 4.57 9.60 2.57
CA GLY A 109 3.39 9.95 1.78
C GLY A 109 3.71 10.73 0.54
N ASP A 110 4.19 11.93 0.79
CA ASP A 110 4.31 12.98 -0.21
C ASP A 110 5.31 12.60 -1.29
N THR A 111 6.40 11.91 -0.91
CA THR A 111 7.38 11.42 -1.88
C THR A 111 6.76 10.50 -2.91
N ARG A 112 5.91 9.53 -2.49
CA ARG A 112 5.24 8.66 -3.46
C ARG A 112 4.23 9.43 -4.31
N ASN A 113 3.53 10.40 -3.75
CA ASN A 113 2.58 11.22 -4.52
C ASN A 113 3.32 11.98 -5.64
N TRP A 114 4.45 12.60 -5.33
CA TRP A 114 5.30 13.28 -6.31
C TRP A 114 5.98 12.33 -7.30
N ASP A 115 6.43 11.15 -6.86
CA ASP A 115 6.96 10.13 -7.76
C ASP A 115 5.90 9.72 -8.79
N VAL A 116 4.66 9.37 -8.37
CA VAL A 116 3.54 9.06 -9.30
C VAL A 116 3.32 10.21 -10.26
N PHE A 117 3.25 11.44 -9.74
CA PHE A 117 2.98 12.61 -10.55
C PHE A 117 4.01 12.77 -11.67
N ILE A 118 5.31 12.67 -11.34
CA ILE A 118 6.40 12.84 -12.30
C ILE A 118 6.54 11.66 -13.26
N THR A 119 6.33 10.42 -12.80
CA THR A 119 6.61 9.23 -13.62
C THR A 119 5.40 8.72 -14.41
N GLU A 120 4.18 9.02 -13.96
CA GLU A 120 2.95 8.44 -14.52
C GLU A 120 1.99 9.51 -15.08
N ILE A 121 1.83 10.65 -14.40
CA ILE A 121 0.82 11.66 -14.75
C ILE A 121 1.34 12.73 -15.72
N LEU A 122 2.50 13.32 -15.40
CA LEU A 122 3.07 14.42 -16.14
C LEU A 122 3.61 14.04 -17.54
N PRO A 123 4.21 12.85 -17.78
CA PRO A 123 4.81 12.54 -19.09
C PRO A 123 3.82 12.53 -20.26
N PRO A 124 2.61 11.96 -20.16
CA PRO A 124 1.59 12.09 -21.20
C PRO A 124 1.20 13.55 -21.50
N ILE A 125 1.16 14.42 -20.49
CA ILE A 125 0.82 15.85 -20.66
C ILE A 125 1.95 16.57 -21.39
N ILE A 126 3.21 16.36 -20.99
CA ILE A 126 4.38 16.92 -21.69
C ILE A 126 4.38 16.48 -23.16
N LYS A 127 4.07 15.21 -23.43
CA LYS A 127 4.03 14.70 -24.81
C LYS A 127 2.95 15.39 -25.65
N ALA A 128 1.78 15.66 -25.07
CA ALA A 128 0.68 16.34 -25.76
C ALA A 128 0.94 17.85 -25.95
N PHE A 129 1.70 18.47 -25.05
CA PHE A 129 1.95 19.92 -25.01
C PHE A 129 3.42 20.24 -24.74
N PRO A 130 4.35 19.88 -25.65
CA PRO A 130 5.79 19.95 -25.40
C PRO A 130 6.31 21.36 -25.12
N ASP A 131 5.76 22.36 -25.82
CA ASP A 131 6.23 23.75 -25.76
C ASP A 131 5.41 24.63 -24.82
N HIS A 132 4.47 24.05 -24.07
CA HIS A 132 3.60 24.83 -23.18
C HIS A 132 4.34 25.24 -21.91
N SER A 133 4.54 26.54 -21.72
CA SER A 133 5.32 27.13 -20.63
C SER A 133 4.87 26.69 -19.23
N ASP A 134 3.55 26.61 -19.00
CA ASP A 134 3.02 26.14 -17.70
C ASP A 134 3.39 24.68 -17.39
N VAL A 135 3.41 23.81 -18.41
CA VAL A 135 3.75 22.38 -18.23
C VAL A 135 5.23 22.25 -17.88
N GLN A 136 6.09 23.05 -18.51
CA GLN A 136 7.52 23.10 -18.19
C GLN A 136 7.78 23.64 -16.78
N ARG A 137 7.09 24.73 -16.40
CA ARG A 137 7.15 25.29 -15.05
C ARG A 137 6.72 24.26 -14.00
N LEU A 138 5.58 23.61 -14.22
CA LEU A 138 5.04 22.56 -13.35
C LEU A 138 6.03 21.39 -13.20
N SER A 139 6.69 20.96 -14.29
CA SER A 139 7.71 19.91 -14.23
C SER A 139 8.90 20.29 -13.34
N SER A 140 9.41 21.51 -13.49
CA SER A 140 10.53 22.01 -12.69
C SER A 140 10.18 22.11 -11.20
N GLN A 141 9.00 22.66 -10.88
CA GLN A 141 8.54 22.78 -9.50
C GLN A 141 8.27 21.41 -8.86
N ALA A 142 7.61 20.50 -9.58
CA ALA A 142 7.36 19.14 -9.10
C ALA A 142 8.66 18.40 -8.74
N ARG A 143 9.72 18.55 -9.56
CA ARG A 143 11.03 17.95 -9.28
C ARG A 143 11.69 18.53 -8.02
N SER A 144 11.56 19.83 -7.82
CA SER A 144 12.06 20.51 -6.61
C SER A 144 11.33 20.02 -5.35
N HIS A 145 10.00 19.90 -5.41
CA HIS A 145 9.21 19.31 -4.32
C HIS A 145 9.58 17.86 -4.05
N LEU A 146 9.73 17.02 -5.09
CA LEU A 146 10.13 15.63 -4.94
C LEU A 146 11.49 15.52 -4.23
N ALA A 147 12.47 16.33 -4.60
CA ALA A 147 13.77 16.33 -3.95
C ALA A 147 13.69 16.67 -2.45
N ALA A 148 12.84 17.63 -2.06
CA ALA A 148 12.59 17.96 -0.66
C ALA A 148 11.89 16.81 0.09
N CYS A 149 10.85 16.21 -0.49
CA CYS A 149 10.13 15.08 0.08
C CYS A 149 11.04 13.85 0.24
N ARG A 150 11.94 13.58 -0.72
CA ARG A 150 12.95 12.51 -0.61
C ARG A 150 13.86 12.69 0.59
N LYS A 151 14.38 13.91 0.81
CA LYS A 151 15.19 14.22 2.00
C LYS A 151 14.41 13.96 3.29
N ALA A 152 13.13 14.36 3.35
CA ALA A 152 12.28 14.10 4.51
C ALA A 152 12.01 12.60 4.74
N ALA A 153 11.74 11.83 3.67
CA ALA A 153 11.55 10.38 3.74
C ALA A 153 12.82 9.66 4.21
N GLN A 154 13.99 10.07 3.70
CA GLN A 154 15.29 9.56 4.15
C GLN A 154 15.55 9.88 5.63
N ALA A 155 15.24 11.10 6.07
CA ALA A 155 15.38 11.50 7.46
C ALA A 155 14.46 10.68 8.38
N ALA A 156 13.22 10.42 7.96
CA ALA A 156 12.27 9.60 8.73
C ALA A 156 12.78 8.17 8.98
N ILE A 157 13.37 7.52 7.97
CA ILE A 157 13.94 6.16 8.11
C ILE A 157 15.26 6.16 8.90
N LYS A 158 16.02 7.26 8.87
CA LYS A 158 17.26 7.42 9.66
C LYS A 158 17.00 7.81 11.12
N ALA A 159 15.79 8.23 11.47
CA ALA A 159 15.47 8.72 12.80
C ALA A 159 15.50 7.62 13.87
N ASP A 160 15.88 7.98 15.10
CA ASP A 160 15.82 7.07 16.24
C ASP A 160 14.39 6.61 16.57
N THR A 161 13.39 7.44 16.26
CA THR A 161 11.97 7.11 16.45
C THR A 161 11.55 5.92 15.58
N TYR A 162 12.09 5.82 14.37
CA TYR A 162 11.89 4.68 13.50
C TYR A 162 12.51 3.40 14.06
N SER A 163 13.79 3.50 14.46
CA SER A 163 14.53 2.37 15.05
C SER A 163 13.87 1.84 16.33
N ARG A 164 13.40 2.75 17.21
CA ARG A 164 12.62 2.39 18.40
C ARG A 164 11.28 1.75 18.05
N LEU A 165 10.55 2.28 17.07
CA LEU A 165 9.30 1.67 16.61
C LEU A 165 9.49 0.24 16.13
N LEU A 166 10.54 -0.04 15.34
CA LEU A 166 10.87 -1.40 14.91
C LEU A 166 11.11 -2.33 16.10
N LEU A 167 11.94 -1.93 17.06
CA LEU A 167 12.29 -2.74 18.22
C LEU A 167 11.10 -2.99 19.14
N GLU A 168 10.38 -1.93 19.53
CA GLU A 168 9.24 -2.02 20.42
C GLU A 168 8.09 -2.82 19.80
N PHE A 169 7.81 -2.61 18.51
CA PHE A 169 6.79 -3.38 17.81
C PHE A 169 7.19 -4.86 17.72
N THR A 170 8.45 -5.16 17.39
CA THR A 170 8.93 -6.54 17.30
C THR A 170 8.83 -7.25 18.64
N ALA A 171 9.31 -6.62 19.72
CA ALA A 171 9.24 -7.16 21.07
C ALA A 171 7.80 -7.40 21.52
N ALA A 172 6.91 -6.41 21.33
CA ALA A 172 5.50 -6.55 21.67
C ALA A 172 4.81 -7.65 20.85
N THR A 173 5.13 -7.78 19.55
CA THR A 173 4.57 -8.82 18.67
C THR A 173 5.02 -10.22 19.11
N LEU A 174 6.27 -10.38 19.55
CA LEU A 174 6.77 -11.63 20.12
C LEU A 174 6.07 -11.97 21.44
N ALA A 175 5.82 -10.97 22.29
CA ALA A 175 5.20 -11.14 23.59
C ALA A 175 3.68 -11.39 23.57
N LEU A 176 3.02 -11.27 22.40
CA LEU A 176 1.59 -11.58 22.27
C LEU A 176 1.31 -13.02 22.69
N ALA A 177 0.41 -13.18 23.66
CA ALA A 177 -0.04 -14.48 24.14
C ALA A 177 -0.67 -15.30 23.00
N GLU A 178 -0.31 -16.58 22.94
CA GLU A 178 -0.91 -17.50 21.98
C GLU A 178 -2.40 -17.69 22.30
N SER A 179 -3.25 -17.60 21.27
CA SER A 179 -4.65 -17.99 21.37
C SER A 179 -5.07 -18.81 20.16
N ARG A 180 -5.55 -20.03 20.44
CA ARG A 180 -6.14 -20.92 19.44
C ARG A 180 -7.62 -20.65 19.20
N LYS A 181 -8.23 -19.69 19.91
CA LYS A 181 -9.66 -19.36 19.80
C LYS A 181 -9.84 -17.91 19.29
N PRO A 182 -10.66 -17.70 18.24
CA PRO A 182 -11.19 -18.72 17.33
C PRO A 182 -10.06 -19.39 16.52
N PRO A 183 -10.26 -20.64 16.07
CA PRO A 183 -9.30 -21.30 15.18
C PRO A 183 -9.19 -20.52 13.87
N ILE A 184 -8.01 -20.55 13.26
CA ILE A 184 -7.74 -19.78 12.03
C ILE A 184 -8.67 -20.19 10.88
N THR A 185 -9.06 -21.47 10.83
CA THR A 185 -10.02 -22.03 9.88
C THR A 185 -11.42 -21.43 9.99
N ALA A 186 -11.81 -20.91 11.16
CA ALA A 186 -13.05 -20.16 11.32
C ALA A 186 -12.83 -18.64 11.17
N PHE A 187 -11.70 -18.13 11.68
CA PHE A 187 -11.39 -16.70 11.68
C PHE A 187 -11.18 -16.14 10.26
N ALA A 188 -10.40 -16.85 9.43
CA ALA A 188 -10.06 -16.42 8.07
C ALA A 188 -11.29 -16.27 7.16
N PRO A 189 -12.14 -17.29 6.94
CA PRO A 189 -13.32 -17.16 6.08
C PRO A 189 -14.31 -16.13 6.62
N ARG A 190 -14.55 -16.08 7.94
CA ARG A 190 -15.43 -15.06 8.55
C ARG A 190 -14.93 -13.65 8.28
N SER A 191 -13.61 -13.43 8.39
CA SER A 191 -13.00 -12.13 8.15
C SER A 191 -13.04 -11.72 6.68
N LEU A 192 -12.82 -12.67 5.77
CA LEU A 192 -12.91 -12.44 4.32
C LEU A 192 -14.35 -12.15 3.90
N ASN A 193 -15.33 -12.92 4.39
CA ASN A 193 -16.75 -12.70 4.15
C ASN A 193 -17.22 -11.32 4.59
N LYS A 194 -16.83 -10.89 5.80
CA LYS A 194 -17.15 -9.53 6.28
C LYS A 194 -16.62 -8.45 5.34
N ARG A 195 -15.43 -8.64 4.76
CA ARG A 195 -14.81 -7.66 3.85
C ARG A 195 -15.41 -7.70 2.45
N ALA A 196 -15.68 -8.88 1.91
CA ALA A 196 -16.36 -9.03 0.62
C ALA A 196 -17.76 -8.43 0.65
N LYS A 197 -18.55 -8.68 1.70
CA LYS A 197 -19.87 -8.04 1.90
C LYS A 197 -19.75 -6.50 1.94
N ARG A 198 -18.74 -5.95 2.61
CA ARG A 198 -18.52 -4.50 2.64
C ARG A 198 -18.15 -3.95 1.27
N VAL A 199 -17.34 -4.67 0.49
CA VAL A 199 -17.00 -4.30 -0.90
C VAL A 199 -18.26 -4.32 -1.78
N ALA A 200 -19.08 -5.37 -1.69
CA ALA A 200 -20.32 -5.46 -2.45
C ALA A 200 -21.31 -4.32 -2.12
N ALA A 201 -21.48 -4.00 -0.83
CA ALA A 201 -22.32 -2.88 -0.40
C ALA A 201 -21.83 -1.54 -0.97
N LEU A 202 -20.53 -1.25 -0.84
CA LEU A 202 -19.95 -0.01 -1.38
C LEU A 202 -19.97 0.04 -2.91
N ALA A 203 -19.84 -1.11 -3.58
CA ALA A 203 -19.94 -1.18 -5.03
C ALA A 203 -21.34 -0.78 -5.53
N ALA A 204 -22.40 -1.15 -4.81
CA ALA A 204 -23.75 -0.72 -5.12
C ALA A 204 -23.92 0.80 -4.98
N GLU A 205 -23.33 1.42 -3.96
CA GLU A 205 -23.32 2.88 -3.75
C GLU A 205 -22.50 3.66 -4.79
N THR A 206 -21.57 2.98 -5.50
CA THR A 206 -20.64 3.62 -6.43
C THR A 206 -21.22 3.79 -7.85
N ARG A 207 -22.41 3.23 -8.11
CA ARG A 207 -23.09 3.32 -9.42
C ARG A 207 -23.38 4.77 -9.84
N ASP A 208 -23.57 5.67 -8.87
CA ASP A 208 -23.93 7.08 -9.12
C ASP A 208 -22.72 8.03 -9.25
N SER A 209 -21.52 7.50 -9.51
CA SER A 209 -20.31 8.30 -9.81
C SER A 209 -19.86 9.29 -8.71
N ASN A 210 -20.19 9.03 -7.45
CA ASN A 210 -19.71 9.86 -6.33
C ASN A 210 -18.20 9.58 -6.01
N PRO A 211 -17.31 10.61 -5.99
CA PRO A 211 -15.89 10.46 -5.62
C PRO A 211 -15.64 9.85 -4.23
N GLU A 212 -16.40 10.24 -3.22
CA GLU A 212 -16.31 9.72 -1.85
C GLU A 212 -16.67 8.23 -1.80
N ALA A 213 -17.70 7.80 -2.54
CA ALA A 213 -18.08 6.40 -2.65
C ALA A 213 -16.96 5.57 -3.31
N ARG A 214 -16.35 6.07 -4.40
CA ARG A 214 -15.18 5.45 -5.05
C ARG A 214 -14.00 5.31 -4.10
N HIS A 215 -13.72 6.35 -3.31
CA HIS A 215 -12.65 6.31 -2.32
C HIS A 215 -12.93 5.25 -1.24
N ALA A 216 -14.14 5.21 -0.70
CA ALA A 216 -14.55 4.22 0.29
C ALA A 216 -14.43 2.78 -0.26
N LEU A 217 -14.90 2.55 -1.49
CA LEU A 217 -14.78 1.27 -2.19
C LEU A 217 -13.31 0.86 -2.37
N ARG A 218 -12.46 1.76 -2.86
CA ARG A 218 -11.01 1.53 -2.99
C ARG A 218 -10.38 1.11 -1.67
N VAL A 219 -10.72 1.79 -0.57
CA VAL A 219 -10.21 1.46 0.77
C VAL A 219 -10.69 0.07 1.21
N ALA A 220 -11.96 -0.26 1.01
CA ALA A 220 -12.51 -1.56 1.35
C ALA A 220 -11.86 -2.69 0.52
N LEU A 221 -11.69 -2.48 -0.78
CA LEU A 221 -11.09 -3.44 -1.69
C LEU A 221 -9.60 -3.66 -1.39
N LYS A 222 -8.85 -2.61 -1.04
CA LYS A 222 -7.46 -2.76 -0.55
C LYS A 222 -7.39 -3.65 0.68
N ARG A 223 -8.32 -3.45 1.63
CA ARG A 223 -8.39 -4.26 2.85
C ARG A 223 -8.76 -5.70 2.56
N LEU A 224 -9.67 -5.95 1.62
CA LEU A 224 -9.99 -7.30 1.15
C LEU A 224 -8.77 -7.95 0.51
N ARG A 225 -8.10 -7.28 -0.44
CA ARG A 225 -6.89 -7.80 -1.10
C ARG A 225 -5.80 -8.19 -0.11
N TYR A 226 -5.50 -7.36 0.89
CA TYR A 226 -4.51 -7.73 1.91
C TYR A 226 -4.94 -8.93 2.74
N ALA A 227 -6.21 -9.02 3.13
CA ALA A 227 -6.71 -10.19 3.84
C ALA A 227 -6.57 -11.46 2.99
N LEU A 228 -6.83 -11.38 1.68
CA LEU A 228 -6.62 -12.48 0.74
C LEU A 228 -5.15 -12.90 0.69
N GLU A 229 -4.23 -11.94 0.58
CA GLU A 229 -2.79 -12.21 0.55
C GLU A 229 -2.30 -12.86 1.85
N PHE A 230 -2.79 -12.41 3.00
CA PHE A 230 -2.38 -12.96 4.29
C PHE A 230 -2.88 -14.39 4.51
N PHE A 231 -4.09 -14.70 4.04
CA PHE A 231 -4.67 -16.03 4.14
C PHE A 231 -4.46 -16.89 2.91
N ALA A 232 -3.72 -16.41 1.90
CA ALA A 232 -3.56 -17.12 0.64
C ALA A 232 -3.07 -18.57 0.81
N PRO A 233 -2.12 -18.87 1.71
CA PRO A 233 -1.66 -20.25 1.91
C PRO A 233 -2.71 -21.18 2.55
N LEU A 234 -3.84 -20.65 3.04
CA LEU A 234 -4.92 -21.44 3.65
C LEU A 234 -5.98 -21.93 2.66
N PHE A 235 -5.95 -21.45 1.41
CA PHE A 235 -6.99 -21.73 0.41
C PHE A 235 -6.41 -22.31 -0.89
N PRO A 236 -7.20 -23.07 -1.67
CA PRO A 236 -6.76 -23.58 -2.97
C PRO A 236 -6.34 -22.45 -3.92
N ALA A 237 -5.10 -22.52 -4.41
CA ALA A 237 -4.45 -21.44 -5.16
C ALA A 237 -5.26 -20.97 -6.39
N LYS A 238 -5.83 -21.91 -7.18
CA LYS A 238 -6.53 -21.58 -8.44
C LYS A 238 -7.75 -20.67 -8.25
N ARG A 239 -8.59 -20.95 -7.24
CA ARG A 239 -9.81 -20.15 -6.98
C ARG A 239 -9.44 -18.77 -6.44
N LEU A 240 -8.45 -18.73 -5.55
CA LEU A 240 -7.97 -17.48 -4.97
C LEU A 240 -7.35 -16.56 -6.03
N GLN A 241 -6.61 -17.13 -6.99
CA GLN A 241 -5.94 -16.38 -8.04
C GLN A 241 -6.91 -15.58 -8.91
N ARG A 242 -8.02 -16.19 -9.37
CA ARG A 242 -9.03 -15.48 -10.19
C ARG A 242 -9.67 -14.32 -9.41
N TYR A 243 -10.07 -14.58 -8.17
CA TYR A 243 -10.66 -13.54 -7.31
C TYR A 243 -9.66 -12.40 -7.00
N HIS A 244 -8.39 -12.75 -6.79
CA HIS A 244 -7.31 -11.77 -6.59
C HIS A 244 -7.06 -10.93 -7.85
N GLN A 245 -7.07 -11.54 -9.04
CA GLN A 245 -6.92 -10.84 -10.32
C GLN A 245 -8.05 -9.83 -10.56
N GLY A 246 -9.30 -10.23 -10.35
CA GLY A 246 -10.44 -9.31 -10.45
C GLY A 246 -10.33 -8.14 -9.45
N ALA A 247 -9.97 -8.42 -8.20
CA ALA A 247 -9.73 -7.38 -7.20
C ALA A 247 -8.57 -6.45 -7.57
N ALA A 248 -7.52 -6.98 -8.20
CA ALA A 248 -6.35 -6.23 -8.64
C ALA A 248 -6.69 -5.27 -9.79
N GLY A 249 -7.42 -5.73 -10.81
CA GLY A 249 -7.86 -4.88 -11.93
C GLY A 249 -8.72 -3.71 -11.47
N LEU A 250 -9.68 -3.97 -10.58
CA LEU A 250 -10.52 -2.91 -10.02
C LEU A 250 -9.72 -1.94 -9.12
N LEU A 251 -8.73 -2.43 -8.36
CA LEU A 251 -7.84 -1.58 -7.56
C LEU A 251 -6.89 -0.73 -8.39
N ASP A 252 -6.48 -1.21 -9.56
CA ASP A 252 -5.68 -0.46 -10.52
C ASP A 252 -6.48 0.73 -11.07
N LEU A 253 -7.69 0.49 -11.57
CA LEU A 253 -8.56 1.55 -12.09
C LEU A 253 -8.87 2.60 -11.01
N LEU A 254 -9.37 2.17 -9.85
CA LEU A 254 -9.61 3.05 -8.71
C LEU A 254 -8.31 3.74 -8.22
N GLY A 255 -7.16 3.14 -8.52
CA GLY A 255 -5.83 3.71 -8.30
C GLY A 255 -5.57 4.92 -9.14
N ARG A 256 -5.64 4.73 -10.45
CA ARG A 256 -5.43 5.80 -11.43
C ARG A 256 -6.40 6.97 -11.22
N MET A 257 -7.65 6.70 -10.86
CA MET A 257 -8.64 7.75 -10.53
C MET A 257 -8.20 8.56 -9.29
N ASN A 258 -7.83 7.88 -8.21
CA ASN A 258 -7.34 8.53 -7.00
C ASN A 258 -6.05 9.32 -7.26
N ASP A 259 -5.17 8.80 -8.09
CA ASP A 259 -3.90 9.45 -8.43
C ASP A 259 -4.14 10.71 -9.27
N GLY A 260 -5.20 10.75 -10.09
CA GLY A 260 -5.71 11.96 -10.73
C GLY A 260 -6.17 13.01 -9.72
N THR A 261 -7.00 12.64 -8.73
CA THR A 261 -7.42 13.55 -7.67
C THR A 261 -6.24 14.09 -6.84
N VAL A 262 -5.25 13.24 -6.54
CA VAL A 262 -4.02 13.69 -5.86
C VAL A 262 -3.22 14.62 -6.77
N ALA A 263 -3.12 14.33 -8.06
CA ALA A 263 -2.42 15.18 -9.02
C ALA A 263 -3.00 16.59 -9.08
N GLU A 264 -4.32 16.76 -9.01
CA GLU A 264 -4.96 18.10 -8.94
C GLU A 264 -4.45 18.90 -7.72
N GLN A 265 -4.32 18.26 -6.57
CA GLN A 265 -3.79 18.87 -5.34
C GLN A 265 -2.30 19.23 -5.50
N LEU A 266 -1.51 18.34 -6.10
CA LEU A 266 -0.09 18.57 -6.34
C LEU A 266 0.15 19.71 -7.33
N VAL A 267 -0.69 19.88 -8.34
CA VAL A 267 -0.59 21.02 -9.29
C VAL A 267 -0.75 22.35 -8.55
N VAL A 268 -1.74 22.44 -7.66
CA VAL A 268 -1.95 23.64 -6.81
C VAL A 268 -0.76 23.88 -5.89
N GLN A 269 -0.19 22.80 -5.33
CA GLN A 269 0.98 22.89 -4.46
C GLN A 269 2.25 23.33 -5.21
N ALA A 270 2.48 22.81 -6.43
CA ALA A 270 3.67 23.11 -7.22
C ALA A 270 3.70 24.56 -7.73
N VAL A 271 2.54 25.14 -8.06
CA VAL A 271 2.47 26.49 -8.63
C VAL A 271 1.37 27.30 -7.93
N PRO A 272 1.59 27.73 -6.67
CA PRO A 272 0.59 28.48 -5.92
C PRO A 272 0.16 29.76 -6.65
N GLY A 273 -1.14 30.02 -6.71
CA GLY A 273 -1.71 31.20 -7.38
C GLY A 273 -1.81 31.09 -8.91
N HIS A 274 -1.26 30.04 -9.53
CA HIS A 274 -1.36 29.80 -10.97
C HIS A 274 -2.33 28.65 -11.25
N HIS A 275 -3.41 28.94 -11.98
CA HIS A 275 -4.40 27.94 -12.36
C HIS A 275 -4.04 27.42 -13.75
N SER A 276 -3.38 26.27 -13.84
CA SER A 276 -3.17 25.61 -15.13
C SER A 276 -4.46 24.90 -15.56
N ASP A 277 -5.35 25.63 -16.23
CA ASP A 277 -6.62 25.11 -16.74
C ASP A 277 -6.41 23.92 -17.68
N LEU A 278 -5.31 23.93 -18.45
CA LEU A 278 -4.90 22.83 -19.32
C LEU A 278 -4.71 21.51 -18.57
N VAL A 279 -3.91 21.53 -17.49
CA VAL A 279 -3.61 20.32 -16.73
C VAL A 279 -4.85 19.81 -15.99
N ARG A 280 -5.67 20.73 -15.45
CA ARG A 280 -6.94 20.39 -14.81
C ARG A 280 -7.92 19.76 -15.80
N ALA A 281 -8.12 20.37 -16.96
CA ALA A 281 -8.99 19.85 -18.00
C ALA A 281 -8.52 18.47 -18.50
N TRP A 282 -7.21 18.27 -18.64
CA TRP A 282 -6.64 16.97 -18.99
C TRP A 282 -6.94 15.88 -17.93
N LEU A 283 -6.76 16.21 -16.65
CA LEU A 283 -7.04 15.29 -15.54
C LEU A 283 -8.54 14.95 -15.47
N ALA A 284 -9.41 15.95 -15.62
CA ALA A 284 -10.86 15.79 -15.65
C ALA A 284 -11.30 14.86 -16.79
N GLY A 285 -10.86 15.12 -18.03
CA GLY A 285 -11.20 14.28 -19.17
C GLY A 285 -10.70 12.84 -19.04
N ARG A 286 -9.52 12.64 -18.44
CA ARG A 286 -9.00 11.29 -18.16
C ARG A 286 -9.82 10.58 -17.09
N ASN A 287 -10.30 11.30 -16.07
CA ASN A 287 -11.18 10.74 -15.05
C ASN A 287 -12.52 10.28 -15.65
N ASP A 288 -13.10 11.04 -16.57
CA ASP A 288 -14.35 10.66 -17.25
C ASP A 288 -14.20 9.38 -18.08
N LEU A 289 -13.09 9.23 -18.80
CA LEU A 289 -12.78 7.98 -19.52
C LEU A 289 -12.62 6.76 -18.59
N MET A 290 -12.14 6.97 -17.36
CA MET A 290 -12.00 5.92 -16.36
C MET A 290 -13.33 5.57 -15.70
N LEU A 291 -14.24 6.53 -15.54
CA LEU A 291 -15.59 6.29 -15.02
C LEU A 291 -16.35 5.31 -15.91
N ALA A 292 -16.26 5.45 -17.22
CA ALA A 292 -16.88 4.53 -18.18
C ALA A 292 -16.40 3.07 -18.05
N GLN A 293 -15.19 2.84 -17.53
CA GLN A 293 -14.63 1.50 -17.33
C GLN A 293 -15.02 0.88 -15.98
N LEU A 294 -15.52 1.67 -15.03
CA LEU A 294 -15.72 1.23 -13.66
C LEU A 294 -16.86 0.23 -13.52
N GLU A 295 -18.00 0.51 -14.14
CA GLU A 295 -19.19 -0.35 -14.09
C GLU A 295 -18.95 -1.78 -14.61
N PRO A 296 -18.40 -2.00 -15.82
CA PRO A 296 -18.17 -3.35 -16.32
C PRO A 296 -17.18 -4.14 -15.46
N LEU A 297 -16.11 -3.49 -14.96
CA LEU A 297 -15.15 -4.14 -14.06
C LEU A 297 -15.75 -4.48 -12.70
N LEU A 298 -16.65 -3.65 -12.18
CA LEU A 298 -17.39 -3.94 -10.95
C LEU A 298 -18.31 -5.14 -11.14
N ALA A 299 -19.06 -5.18 -12.25
CA ALA A 299 -19.96 -6.29 -12.57
C ALA A 299 -19.17 -7.61 -12.70
N GLU A 300 -18.05 -7.60 -13.41
CA GLU A 300 -17.17 -8.76 -13.55
C GLU A 300 -16.67 -9.25 -12.18
N PHE A 301 -16.11 -8.35 -11.36
CA PHE A 301 -15.59 -8.71 -10.04
C PHE A 301 -16.67 -9.30 -9.12
N LEU A 302 -17.86 -8.71 -9.10
CA LEU A 302 -18.98 -9.17 -8.26
C LEU A 302 -19.56 -10.50 -8.74
N SER A 303 -19.34 -10.90 -9.99
CA SER A 303 -19.78 -12.21 -10.51
C SER A 303 -18.94 -13.38 -10.00
N HIS A 304 -17.73 -13.12 -9.48
CA HIS A 304 -16.84 -14.18 -9.01
C HIS A 304 -17.28 -14.72 -7.64
N PRO A 305 -17.46 -16.05 -7.50
CA PRO A 305 -17.80 -16.65 -6.21
C PRO A 305 -16.64 -16.50 -5.23
N ALA A 306 -16.97 -16.29 -3.96
CA ALA A 306 -15.99 -16.17 -2.89
C ALA A 306 -15.22 -17.51 -2.70
N PRO A 307 -13.89 -17.55 -2.90
CA PRO A 307 -13.11 -18.79 -2.83
C PRO A 307 -13.16 -19.52 -1.49
N TRP A 308 -13.51 -18.83 -0.40
CA TRP A 308 -13.50 -19.31 0.98
C TRP A 308 -14.89 -19.74 1.49
N GLU A 309 -15.94 -19.73 0.67
CA GLU A 309 -17.28 -20.21 1.04
C GLU A 309 -17.52 -21.69 0.69
N HIS A 310 -16.57 -22.34 0.00
CA HIS A 310 -16.69 -23.73 -0.49
C HIS A 310 -15.44 -24.57 -0.18
N GLY A 311 -14.92 -24.46 1.04
CA GLY A 311 -13.77 -25.21 1.54
C GLY A 311 -13.98 -25.68 2.98
#